data_AF-A0AAE2SDR0-F1
#
_entry.id   AF-A0AAE2SDR0-F1
#
_cell.length_a   1.000
_cell.length_b   1.000
_cell.length_c   1.000
_cell.angle_alpha   90.00
_cell.angle_beta   90.00
_cell.angle_gamma   90.00
#
_symmetry.space_group_name_H-M   'P 1'
#
loop_
_entity.id
_entity.type
_entity.pdbx_description
1 polymer ?
#
loop_
_entity_poly.entity_id
_entity_poly.type
_entity_poly.pdbx_seq_one_letter_code
_entity_poly.pdbx_strand_id
1 'polypeptide(L)'
;MACSFVSLIIRRVVNSIVGVLVNSPLEQDYGEASEKDIVRFEANYQLIAQIEYIDPRMARIFATIEGLSEHQFHQLHTRMWELPEDRRAEYLYHIKEPGRPEPVELRILLQKSSHHILYLHFQSSQAVIQSIQSLAPRQVEPVQQIHA
;
A
#
# COMPACT_ATOMS: atom_id res chain seq x y z
N MET A 1 35.18 -38.48 11.48
CA MET A 1 33.82 -38.17 11.95
C MET A 1 33.80 -36.70 12.37
N ALA A 2 33.26 -35.81 11.55
CA ALA A 2 33.27 -34.37 11.79
C ALA A 2 31.92 -33.77 11.36
N CYS A 3 30.92 -33.93 12.21
CA CYS A 3 29.61 -33.29 12.04
C CYS A 3 29.08 -32.92 13.43
N SER A 4 29.54 -31.81 14.03
CA SER A 4 28.80 -31.21 15.16
C SER A 4 29.20 -29.78 15.56
N PHE A 5 29.77 -28.96 14.67
CA PHE A 5 30.15 -27.57 15.03
C PHE A 5 29.41 -26.46 14.28
N VAL A 6 28.70 -26.77 13.18
CA VAL A 6 27.96 -25.75 12.40
C VAL A 6 26.63 -25.34 13.09
N SER A 7 26.08 -26.18 13.97
CA SER A 7 24.79 -25.90 14.63
C SER A 7 24.88 -24.88 15.79
N LEU A 8 26.07 -24.58 16.30
CA LEU A 8 26.24 -23.67 17.44
C LEU A 8 26.40 -22.20 17.02
N ILE A 9 26.95 -21.94 15.83
CA ILE A 9 27.16 -20.57 15.32
C ILE A 9 25.83 -19.96 14.86
N ILE A 10 24.95 -20.76 14.24
CA ILE A 10 23.63 -20.29 13.78
C ILE A 10 22.76 -19.85 14.97
N ARG A 11 22.83 -20.55 16.12
CA ARG A 11 22.07 -20.17 17.32
C ARG A 11 22.54 -18.87 17.97
N ARG A 12 23.82 -18.51 17.87
CA ARG A 12 24.34 -17.25 18.44
C ARG A 12 24.05 -16.04 17.57
N VAL A 13 24.08 -16.18 16.25
CA VAL A 13 23.79 -15.05 15.34
C VAL A 13 22.31 -14.67 15.36
N VAL A 14 21.40 -15.64 15.48
CA VAL A 14 19.96 -15.36 15.57
C VAL A 14 19.59 -14.61 16.86
N ASN A 15 20.23 -14.93 18.00
CA ASN A 15 19.94 -14.24 19.26
C ASN A 15 20.51 -12.81 19.35
N SER A 16 21.56 -12.46 18.60
CA SER A 16 22.06 -11.08 18.57
C SER A 16 21.27 -10.15 17.65
N ILE A 17 20.58 -10.66 16.63
CA ILE A 17 19.75 -9.81 15.74
C ILE A 17 18.40 -9.50 16.39
N VAL A 18 17.87 -10.41 17.22
CA VAL A 18 16.66 -10.14 18.03
C VAL A 18 16.96 -9.16 19.17
N GLY A 19 18.19 -9.11 19.68
CA GLY A 19 18.58 -8.24 20.80
C GLY A 19 18.93 -6.79 20.45
N VAL A 20 19.15 -6.44 19.18
CA VAL A 20 19.53 -5.07 18.77
C VAL A 20 18.35 -4.26 18.23
N LEU A 21 17.19 -4.88 18.02
CA LEU A 21 15.95 -4.18 17.65
C LEU A 21 15.02 -3.85 18.83
N VAL A 22 15.40 -4.17 20.08
CA VAL A 22 14.55 -3.97 21.28
C VAL A 22 15.25 -3.18 22.39
N ASN A 23 16.09 -2.20 22.02
CA ASN A 23 16.56 -1.18 22.97
C ASN A 23 16.60 0.18 22.28
N SER A 24 15.43 0.69 21.91
CA SER A 24 15.22 2.14 21.88
C SER A 24 14.60 2.52 23.23
N PRO A 25 15.11 3.53 23.93
CA PRO A 25 14.70 3.83 25.31
C PRO A 25 13.24 4.28 25.33
N LEU A 26 12.42 3.54 26.07
CA LEU A 26 11.11 3.95 26.56
C LEU A 26 11.29 5.16 27.47
N GLU A 27 10.77 6.33 27.07
CA GLU A 27 10.13 7.27 27.99
C GLU A 27 9.11 8.12 27.21
N GLN A 28 7.92 7.56 27.03
CA GLN A 28 6.63 8.26 27.20
C GLN A 28 5.53 7.22 27.09
N ASP A 29 4.95 6.88 28.24
CA ASP A 29 3.70 6.12 28.37
C ASP A 29 2.65 6.63 27.39
N TYR A 30 2.41 5.88 26.33
CA TYR A 30 1.12 5.85 25.64
C TYR A 30 0.75 4.38 25.54
N GLY A 31 -0.38 4.04 26.16
CA GLY A 31 -0.78 2.68 26.50
C GLY A 31 -0.56 1.65 25.39
N GLU A 32 -0.26 0.42 25.80
CA GLU A 32 -0.22 -0.74 24.92
C GLU A 32 -1.38 -0.70 23.93
N ALA A 33 -1.09 -0.63 22.64
CA ALA A 33 -2.09 -0.70 21.58
C ALA A 33 -2.83 -2.03 21.73
N SER A 34 -4.02 -1.98 22.32
CA SER A 34 -4.86 -3.16 22.52
C SER A 34 -5.32 -3.69 21.16
N GLU A 35 -5.67 -4.98 21.07
CA GLU A 35 -6.23 -5.61 19.85
C GLU A 35 -7.51 -4.94 19.29
N LYS A 36 -7.97 -3.84 19.90
CA LYS A 36 -9.04 -2.96 19.38
C LYS A 36 -8.55 -1.90 18.39
N ASP A 37 -7.24 -1.69 18.25
CA ASP A 37 -6.64 -0.81 17.23
C ASP A 37 -6.36 -1.55 15.90
N ILE A 38 -7.02 -2.69 15.67
CA ILE A 38 -7.07 -3.26 14.33
C ILE A 38 -7.90 -2.28 13.50
N VAL A 39 -7.24 -1.42 12.74
CA VAL A 39 -7.90 -0.60 11.72
C VAL A 39 -8.55 -1.55 10.71
N ARG A 40 -9.83 -1.83 10.92
CA ARG A 40 -10.61 -2.72 10.05
C ARG A 40 -11.06 -1.89 8.86
N PHE A 41 -10.39 -2.04 7.72
CA PHE A 41 -10.92 -1.55 6.46
C PHE A 41 -12.28 -2.21 6.20
N GLU A 42 -13.30 -1.38 6.00
CA GLU A 42 -14.68 -1.83 5.85
C GLU A 42 -14.97 -2.30 4.43
N ALA A 43 -14.26 -1.73 3.44
CA ALA A 43 -14.48 -1.99 2.03
C ALA A 43 -13.17 -2.07 1.24
N ASN A 44 -13.26 -2.71 0.07
CA ASN A 44 -12.15 -2.85 -0.86
C ASN A 44 -12.56 -2.61 -2.30
N TYR A 45 -11.61 -2.14 -3.10
CA TYR A 45 -11.79 -1.96 -4.52
C TYR A 45 -10.50 -2.27 -5.29
N GLN A 46 -10.64 -2.98 -6.42
CA GLN A 46 -9.52 -3.36 -7.26
C GLN A 46 -9.64 -2.70 -8.63
N LEU A 47 -8.54 -2.11 -9.07
CA LEU A 47 -8.36 -1.51 -10.39
C LEU A 47 -7.15 -2.18 -11.06
N ILE A 48 -7.33 -2.57 -12.32
CA ILE A 48 -6.27 -3.18 -13.13
C ILE A 48 -6.18 -2.36 -14.41
N ALA A 49 -4.99 -1.84 -14.71
CA ALA A 49 -4.71 -1.15 -15.97
C ALA A 49 -3.21 -1.15 -16.26
N GLN A 50 -2.83 -0.80 -17.48
CA GLN A 50 -1.43 -0.44 -17.74
C GLN A 50 -1.12 0.94 -17.18
N ILE A 51 0.14 1.15 -16.77
CA ILE A 51 0.60 2.36 -16.08
C ILE A 51 0.18 3.64 -16.85
N GLU A 52 0.34 3.66 -18.16
CA GLU A 52 0.10 4.81 -19.03
C GLU A 52 -1.37 5.29 -19.02
N TYR A 53 -2.32 4.38 -18.77
CA TYR A 53 -3.75 4.70 -18.72
C TYR A 53 -4.27 4.90 -17.29
N ILE A 54 -3.48 4.55 -16.27
CA ILE A 54 -3.88 4.65 -14.87
C ILE A 54 -3.62 6.03 -14.29
N ASP A 55 -2.58 6.72 -14.75
CA ASP A 55 -2.15 8.02 -14.22
C ASP A 55 -3.26 9.08 -14.23
N PRO A 56 -4.03 9.28 -15.33
CA PRO A 56 -5.11 10.27 -15.34
C PRO A 56 -6.28 9.95 -14.40
N ARG A 57 -6.43 8.67 -14.02
CA ARG A 57 -7.47 8.24 -13.06
C ARG A 57 -6.98 8.44 -11.63
N MET A 58 -5.72 8.09 -11.37
CA MET A 58 -5.08 8.30 -10.08
C MET A 58 -5.01 9.79 -9.73
N ALA A 59 -4.67 10.65 -10.68
CA ALA A 59 -4.70 12.10 -10.49
C ALA A 59 -6.10 12.60 -10.07
N ARG A 60 -7.16 12.09 -10.71
CA ARG A 60 -8.55 12.44 -10.36
C ARG A 60 -8.95 11.97 -8.97
N ILE A 61 -8.56 10.76 -8.58
CA ILE A 61 -8.80 10.23 -7.23
C ILE A 61 -8.13 11.14 -6.19
N PHE A 62 -6.85 11.48 -6.39
CA PHE A 62 -6.07 12.31 -5.47
C PHE A 62 -6.58 13.75 -5.39
N ALA A 63 -7.13 14.30 -6.48
CA ALA A 63 -7.72 15.63 -6.47
C ALA A 63 -9.11 15.67 -5.79
N THR A 64 -9.82 14.53 -5.73
CA THR A 64 -11.20 14.48 -5.23
C THR A 64 -11.27 14.12 -3.75
N ILE A 65 -10.40 13.23 -3.28
CA ILE A 65 -10.42 12.77 -1.89
C ILE A 65 -9.70 13.79 -1.01
N GLU A 66 -10.45 14.42 -0.10
CA GLU A 66 -9.87 15.38 0.84
C GLU A 66 -8.82 14.72 1.74
N GLY A 67 -7.64 15.34 1.84
CA GLY A 67 -6.49 14.80 2.56
C GLY A 67 -5.45 14.12 1.67
N LEU A 68 -5.78 13.86 0.40
CA LEU A 68 -4.79 13.55 -0.63
C LEU A 68 -4.29 14.84 -1.29
N SER A 69 -2.99 14.89 -1.56
CA SER A 69 -2.32 16.04 -2.17
C SER A 69 -1.67 15.69 -3.50
N GLU A 70 -1.48 16.69 -4.35
CA GLU A 70 -0.74 16.56 -5.61
C GLU A 70 0.69 16.05 -5.38
N HIS A 71 1.34 16.47 -4.29
CA HIS A 71 2.66 15.97 -3.92
C HIS A 71 2.65 14.46 -3.65
N GLN A 72 1.66 13.96 -2.90
CA GLN A 72 1.51 12.52 -2.66
C GLN A 72 1.17 11.75 -3.93
N PHE A 73 0.40 12.34 -4.85
CA PHE A 73 0.16 11.77 -6.17
C PHE A 73 1.47 11.63 -6.96
N HIS A 74 2.29 12.68 -7.02
CA HIS A 74 3.59 12.62 -7.71
C HIS A 74 4.53 11.57 -7.11
N GLN A 75 4.55 11.45 -5.78
CA GLN A 75 5.31 10.39 -5.12
C GLN A 75 4.81 9.00 -5.53
N LEU A 76 3.49 8.77 -5.50
CA LEU A 76 2.90 7.49 -5.89
C LEU A 76 3.18 7.18 -7.37
N HIS A 77 3.04 8.18 -8.24
CA HIS A 77 3.35 8.10 -9.67
C HIS A 77 4.77 7.62 -9.92
N THR A 78 5.77 8.29 -9.34
CA THR A 78 7.17 7.86 -9.47
C THR A 78 7.36 6.42 -9.00
N ARG A 79 6.72 6.04 -7.89
CA ARG A 79 6.80 4.68 -7.36
C ARG A 79 6.13 3.62 -8.23
N MET A 80 5.03 3.94 -8.90
CA MET A 80 4.36 3.05 -9.85
C MET A 80 5.29 2.63 -10.99
N TRP A 81 6.08 3.57 -11.50
CA TRP A 81 7.07 3.33 -12.56
C TRP A 81 8.29 2.55 -12.05
N GLU A 82 8.82 2.94 -10.90
CA GLU A 82 10.00 2.34 -10.27
C GLU A 82 9.78 0.95 -9.66
N LEU A 83 8.52 0.57 -9.39
CA LEU A 83 8.20 -0.71 -8.77
C LEU A 83 8.75 -1.86 -9.62
N PRO A 84 9.58 -2.76 -9.05
CA PRO A 84 10.00 -3.97 -9.77
C PRO A 84 8.81 -4.89 -10.05
N GLU A 85 8.89 -5.65 -11.15
CA GLU A 85 7.91 -6.70 -11.43
C GLU A 85 7.84 -7.71 -10.27
N ASP A 86 6.65 -8.26 -10.04
CA ASP A 86 6.33 -9.23 -8.99
C ASP A 86 6.55 -8.74 -7.54
N ARG A 87 6.86 -7.46 -7.35
CA ARG A 87 6.88 -6.83 -6.03
C ARG A 87 5.56 -6.16 -5.70
N ARG A 88 5.22 -6.25 -4.42
CA ARG A 88 4.12 -5.52 -3.81
C ARG A 88 4.67 -4.34 -3.02
N ALA A 89 3.98 -3.22 -3.11
CA ALA A 89 4.21 -2.04 -2.29
C ALA A 89 2.90 -1.60 -1.65
N GLU A 90 2.99 -1.05 -0.45
CA GLU A 90 1.85 -0.54 0.31
C GLU A 90 2.05 0.94 0.61
N TYR A 91 1.00 1.71 0.42
CA TYR A 91 0.96 3.14 0.72
C TYR A 91 -0.25 3.42 1.60
N LEU A 92 -0.04 4.14 2.69
CA LEU A 92 -1.07 4.49 3.66
C LEU A 92 -1.23 6.01 3.71
N TYR A 93 -2.47 6.47 3.60
CA TYR A 93 -2.83 7.89 3.63
C TYR A 93 -3.92 8.12 4.67
N HIS A 94 -3.79 9.22 5.42
CA HIS A 94 -4.86 9.72 6.29
C HIS A 94 -5.69 10.73 5.51
N ILE A 95 -6.97 10.45 5.35
CA ILE A 95 -7.93 11.25 4.58
C ILE A 95 -9.08 11.71 5.46
N LYS A 96 -9.82 12.71 4.98
CA LYS A 96 -11.02 13.21 5.66
C LYS A 96 -12.26 12.71 4.94
N GLU A 97 -13.19 12.18 5.72
CA GLU A 97 -14.50 11.78 5.22
C GLU A 97 -15.54 12.84 5.58
N PRO A 98 -16.36 13.31 4.62
CA PRO A 98 -17.42 14.27 4.92
C PRO A 98 -18.36 13.76 6.02
N GLY A 99 -18.52 14.55 7.07
CA GLY A 99 -19.38 14.20 8.21
C GLY A 99 -18.71 13.33 9.29
N ARG A 100 -17.43 12.99 9.15
CA ARG A 100 -16.64 12.31 10.19
C ARG A 100 -15.58 13.26 10.77
N PRO A 101 -15.50 13.42 12.10
CA PRO A 101 -14.48 14.27 12.72
C PRO A 101 -13.10 13.61 12.75
N GLU A 102 -13.05 12.29 12.78
CA GLU A 102 -11.82 11.50 12.85
C GLU A 102 -11.28 11.18 11.45
N PRO A 103 -9.95 11.22 11.24
CA PRO A 103 -9.35 10.83 9.97
C PRO A 103 -9.58 9.35 9.68
N VAL A 104 -9.76 9.03 8.40
CA VAL A 104 -9.93 7.66 7.90
C VAL A 104 -8.65 7.24 7.19
N GLU A 105 -8.27 5.98 7.31
CA GLU A 105 -7.14 5.42 6.56
C GLU A 105 -7.56 4.98 5.16
N LEU A 106 -6.80 5.40 4.15
CA LEU A 106 -6.83 4.84 2.80
C LEU A 106 -5.51 4.09 2.56
N ARG A 107 -5.60 2.78 2.40
CA ARG A 107 -4.50 1.93 2.00
C ARG A 107 -4.57 1.66 0.50
N ILE A 108 -3.44 1.83 -0.19
CA ILE A 108 -3.25 1.49 -1.60
C ILE A 108 -2.16 0.43 -1.69
N LEU A 109 -2.56 -0.76 -2.11
CA LEU A 109 -1.65 -1.86 -2.42
C LEU A 109 -1.37 -1.88 -3.93
N LEU A 110 -0.10 -1.78 -4.28
CA LEU A 110 0.40 -1.77 -5.65
C LEU A 110 1.12 -3.08 -5.94
N GLN A 111 0.79 -3.72 -7.05
CA GLN A 111 1.57 -4.82 -7.61
C GLN A 111 1.77 -4.60 -9.10
N LYS A 112 3.01 -4.68 -9.56
CA LYS A 112 3.35 -4.63 -10.98
C LYS A 112 3.57 -6.03 -11.52
N SER A 113 2.91 -6.33 -12.63
CA SER A 113 3.10 -7.54 -13.42
C SER A 113 3.85 -7.20 -14.70
N SER A 114 4.20 -8.23 -15.46
CA SER A 114 4.75 -8.11 -16.81
C SER A 114 3.93 -7.18 -17.70
N HIS A 115 4.57 -6.58 -18.71
CA HIS A 115 3.96 -5.63 -19.65
C HIS A 115 3.39 -4.36 -18.99
N HIS A 116 4.01 -3.89 -17.90
CA HIS A 116 3.59 -2.66 -17.20
C HIS A 116 2.13 -2.68 -16.73
N ILE A 117 1.57 -3.87 -16.47
CA ILE A 117 0.24 -4.00 -15.88
C ILE A 117 0.34 -3.74 -14.38
N LEU A 118 -0.44 -2.79 -13.88
CA LEU A 118 -0.60 -2.52 -12.46
C LEU A 118 -1.91 -3.07 -11.92
N TYR A 119 -1.79 -3.71 -10.76
CA TYR A 119 -2.89 -4.07 -9.89
C TYR A 119 -2.88 -3.11 -8.71
N LEU A 120 -3.91 -2.29 -8.62
CA LEU A 120 -4.17 -1.36 -7.54
C LEU A 120 -5.31 -1.90 -6.68
N HIS A 121 -5.05 -2.11 -5.40
CA HIS A 121 -6.05 -2.55 -4.44
C HIS A 121 -6.20 -1.51 -3.33
N PHE A 122 -7.34 -0.83 -3.34
CA PHE A 122 -7.73 0.19 -2.38
C PHE A 122 -8.49 -0.44 -1.22
N GLN A 123 -8.15 -0.06 0.01
CA GLN A 123 -8.85 -0.48 1.23
C GLN A 123 -9.10 0.75 2.10
N SER A 124 -10.35 0.98 2.51
CA SER A 124 -10.75 2.14 3.33
C SER A 124 -12.17 1.94 3.89
N SER A 125 -12.80 3.01 4.35
CA SER A 125 -14.24 3.05 4.66
C SER A 125 -15.09 2.81 3.41
N GLN A 126 -16.36 2.46 3.62
CA GLN A 126 -17.28 2.23 2.51
C GLN A 126 -17.50 3.49 1.65
N ALA A 127 -17.62 4.67 2.26
CA ALA A 127 -17.87 5.93 1.54
C ALA A 127 -16.69 6.33 0.62
N VAL A 128 -15.47 6.17 1.11
CA VAL A 128 -14.25 6.44 0.33
C VAL A 128 -14.13 5.48 -0.85
N ILE A 129 -14.35 4.19 -0.60
CA ILE A 129 -14.31 3.17 -1.66
C ILE A 129 -15.39 3.42 -2.72
N GLN A 130 -16.60 3.82 -2.33
CA GLN A 130 -17.66 4.21 -3.28
C GLN A 130 -17.25 5.42 -4.13
N SER A 131 -16.59 6.41 -3.52
CA SER A 131 -16.06 7.58 -4.23
C SER A 131 -15.03 7.16 -5.27
N ILE A 132 -14.07 6.30 -4.89
CA ILE A 132 -13.05 5.76 -5.81
C ILE A 132 -13.71 4.98 -6.98
N GLN A 133 -14.71 4.14 -6.69
CA GLN A 133 -15.41 3.35 -7.70
C GLN A 133 -16.11 4.22 -8.76
N SER A 134 -16.67 5.35 -8.36
CA SER A 134 -17.33 6.28 -9.30
C SER A 134 -16.34 7.00 -10.22
N LEU A 135 -15.11 7.24 -9.73
CA LEU A 135 -14.06 7.94 -10.48
C LEU A 135 -13.25 7.02 -11.39
N ALA A 136 -13.14 5.75 -11.01
CA ALA A 136 -12.41 4.74 -11.76
C ALA A 136 -13.21 3.44 -11.73
N PRO A 137 -14.18 3.22 -12.63
CA PRO A 137 -14.89 1.95 -12.72
C PRO A 137 -13.94 0.82 -13.18
N ARG A 138 -14.30 -0.44 -12.86
CA ARG A 138 -13.46 -1.66 -12.91
C ARG A 138 -12.81 -2.00 -14.27
N GLN A 139 -13.05 -1.26 -15.35
CA GLN A 139 -12.53 -1.58 -16.68
C GLN A 139 -11.85 -0.37 -17.37
N VAL A 140 -10.63 -0.61 -17.85
CA VAL A 140 -10.05 0.03 -19.04
C VAL A 140 -9.66 -1.14 -19.94
N GLU A 141 -10.39 -1.31 -21.03
CA GLU A 141 -10.18 -2.35 -22.03
C GLU A 141 -8.78 -2.30 -22.67
N PRO A 142 -8.35 -3.40 -23.33
CA PRO A 142 -6.95 -3.73 -23.57
C PRO A 142 -6.28 -2.82 -24.60
N VAL A 143 -4.97 -2.67 -24.45
CA VAL A 143 -4.10 -2.17 -25.51
C VAL A 143 -4.34 -2.92 -26.79
N GLN A 144 -4.66 -2.16 -27.84
CA GLN A 144 -4.81 -2.65 -29.19
C GLN A 144 -3.61 -3.53 -29.54
N GLN A 145 -3.89 -4.80 -29.83
CA GLN A 145 -2.93 -5.71 -30.43
C GLN A 145 -2.50 -5.09 -31.76
N ILE A 146 -1.21 -4.75 -31.86
CA ILE A 146 -0.59 -4.40 -33.14
C ILE A 146 -0.58 -5.69 -33.95
N HIS A 147 -1.54 -5.84 -34.86
CA HIS A 147 -1.47 -6.86 -35.89
C HIS A 147 -0.36 -6.49 -36.87
N ALA A 148 0.50 -7.48 -37.10
CA ALA A 148 1.61 -7.51 -38.07
C ALA A 148 1.14 -7.28 -39.52
#